data_AF-A0A1N7RED1-F1
#
_entry.id   AF-A0A1N7RED1-F1
#
_cell.length_a   1.000
_cell.length_b   1.000
_cell.length_c   1.000
_cell.angle_alpha   90.00
_cell.angle_beta   90.00
_cell.angle_gamma   90.00
#
_symmetry.space_group_name_H-M   'P 1'
#
loop_
_entity.id
_entity.type
_entity.pdbx_description
1 polymer ?
#
loop_
_entity_poly.entity_id
_entity_poly.type
_entity_poly.pdbx_seq_one_letter_code
_entity_poly.pdbx_strand_id
1 'polypeptide(L)'
;MINRAHTPVQWRTLTVLEIFVRDIITNSSPLPPESVGQNVSLLNKPLIEDFRASIESITEHDDMMQLMHQYLEAIRKISDDLYKYKKLIQRKFKGKAAVIEAIHQNLMVMIMMMAYHWPRFDPLAGRVHLAVIASDMKANRHKWHSIHQQLVARIIDPEIKLVAMNMVRECRPSLDNELCWRRLMYNNHLLDKLQTLLATVDRNIPVDEVFTDSLLYWEYYDEEFICYYIEHIENSIANADSYQDKKELLTHFYNKTDLMQPTEPAFCFHIATDENDSLPPIKDFILQVLDFHSEAIENF
;
A
#
# COMPACT_ATOMS: atom_id res chain seq x y z
N MET A 1 -26.00 7.91 -17.00
CA MET A 1 -26.01 7.40 -18.39
C MET A 1 -24.65 7.70 -18.98
N ILE A 2 -23.79 6.70 -19.14
CA ILE A 2 -22.44 6.91 -19.69
C ILE A 2 -22.56 6.99 -21.22
N ASN A 3 -22.09 8.09 -21.78
CA ASN A 3 -22.07 8.34 -23.22
C ASN A 3 -21.18 7.27 -23.88
N ARG A 4 -21.77 6.34 -24.63
CA ARG A 4 -21.07 5.26 -25.37
C ARG A 4 -20.23 5.78 -26.55
N ALA A 5 -19.96 7.08 -26.63
CA ALA A 5 -19.29 7.74 -27.74
C ALA A 5 -17.75 7.74 -27.61
N HIS A 6 -17.19 7.37 -26.45
CA HIS A 6 -15.74 7.30 -26.21
C HIS A 6 -15.26 5.89 -25.86
N THR A 7 -15.77 4.84 -26.52
CA THR A 7 -15.02 3.58 -26.57
C THR A 7 -13.88 3.78 -27.57
N PRO A 8 -12.61 3.88 -27.16
CA PRO A 8 -11.52 4.05 -28.11
C PRO A 8 -11.42 2.77 -28.93
N VAL A 9 -11.42 2.91 -30.24
CA VAL A 9 -11.34 1.84 -31.25
C VAL A 9 -9.94 1.14 -31.25
N GLN A 10 -9.14 1.26 -30.18
CA GLN A 10 -7.69 1.12 -30.26
C GLN A 10 -7.03 0.16 -29.26
N TRP A 11 -7.78 -0.59 -28.45
CA TRP A 11 -7.20 -1.59 -27.53
C TRP A 11 -6.97 -2.96 -28.18
N ARG A 12 -6.60 -3.00 -29.47
CA ARG A 12 -6.58 -4.24 -30.26
C ARG A 12 -5.63 -5.28 -29.69
N THR A 13 -4.42 -4.87 -29.32
CA THR A 13 -3.39 -5.74 -28.74
C THR A 13 -3.80 -6.21 -27.34
N LEU A 14 -4.43 -5.34 -26.55
CA LEU A 14 -4.95 -5.72 -25.23
C LEU A 14 -6.09 -6.73 -25.36
N THR A 15 -7.03 -6.54 -26.29
CA THR A 15 -8.11 -7.50 -26.59
C THR A 15 -7.55 -8.82 -27.12
N VAL A 16 -6.53 -8.80 -27.99
CA VAL A 16 -5.85 -10.02 -28.45
C VAL A 16 -5.18 -10.74 -27.28
N LEU A 17 -4.56 -10.01 -26.36
CA LEU A 17 -3.98 -10.58 -25.15
C LEU A 17 -5.06 -11.20 -24.25
N GLU A 18 -6.20 -10.54 -24.04
CA GLU A 18 -7.32 -11.09 -23.28
C GLU A 18 -7.84 -12.40 -23.89
N ILE A 19 -8.01 -12.44 -25.21
CA ILE A 19 -8.43 -13.65 -25.94
C ILE A 19 -7.36 -14.74 -25.78
N PHE A 20 -6.09 -14.41 -25.99
CA PHE A 20 -4.98 -15.35 -25.85
C PHE A 20 -4.89 -15.95 -24.44
N VAL A 21 -5.05 -15.12 -23.40
CA VAL A 21 -5.07 -15.59 -22.00
C VAL A 21 -6.29 -16.46 -21.74
N ARG A 22 -7.48 -16.07 -22.24
CA ARG A 22 -8.68 -16.90 -22.14
C ARG A 22 -8.48 -18.25 -22.82
N ASP A 23 -7.84 -18.28 -23.99
CA ASP A 23 -7.54 -19.52 -24.72
C ASP A 23 -6.54 -20.39 -23.95
N ILE A 24 -5.51 -19.80 -23.34
CA ILE A 24 -4.57 -20.52 -22.46
C ILE A 24 -5.29 -21.17 -21.28
N ILE A 25 -6.21 -20.44 -20.66
CA ILE A 25 -6.92 -20.89 -19.46
C ILE A 25 -7.92 -21.99 -19.81
N THR A 26 -8.67 -21.84 -20.92
CA THR A 26 -9.73 -22.76 -21.32
C THR A 26 -9.21 -23.99 -22.06
N ASN A 27 -8.27 -23.82 -23.00
CA ASN A 27 -7.69 -24.92 -23.75
C ASN A 27 -6.52 -25.50 -22.94
N SER A 28 -6.82 -26.57 -22.20
CA SER A 28 -5.84 -27.36 -21.42
C SER A 28 -4.62 -27.87 -22.23
N SER A 29 -4.64 -27.71 -23.57
CA SER A 29 -3.58 -28.07 -24.50
C SER A 29 -2.30 -27.27 -24.29
N PRO A 30 -1.11 -27.90 -24.39
CA PRO A 30 0.16 -27.20 -24.30
C PRO A 30 0.46 -26.38 -25.55
N LEU A 31 0.54 -25.06 -25.38
CA LEU A 31 1.26 -24.21 -26.33
C LEU A 31 2.76 -24.57 -26.29
N PRO A 32 3.43 -24.70 -27.45
CA PRO A 32 4.87 -24.91 -27.49
C PRO A 32 5.61 -23.75 -26.79
N PRO A 33 6.51 -24.01 -25.84
CA PRO A 33 7.23 -22.96 -25.10
C PRO A 33 7.95 -21.96 -26.01
N GLU A 34 8.47 -22.45 -27.13
CA GLU A 34 9.24 -21.69 -28.13
C GLU A 34 8.37 -20.66 -28.87
N SER A 35 7.15 -21.06 -29.25
CA SER A 35 6.19 -20.15 -29.92
C SER A 35 5.66 -19.05 -29.01
N VAL A 36 5.66 -19.25 -27.68
CA VAL A 36 5.15 -18.23 -26.76
C VAL A 36 6.28 -17.30 -26.29
N GLY A 37 7.48 -17.80 -26.03
CA GLY A 37 8.63 -16.97 -25.62
C GLY A 37 8.99 -15.87 -26.63
N GLN A 38 8.97 -16.19 -27.93
CA GLN A 38 9.22 -15.20 -28.99
C GLN A 38 8.09 -14.18 -29.10
N ASN A 39 6.83 -14.61 -29.05
CA ASN A 39 5.68 -13.71 -29.15
C ASN A 39 5.53 -12.80 -27.93
N VAL A 40 5.85 -13.27 -26.72
CA VAL A 40 5.64 -12.53 -25.47
C VAL A 40 6.61 -11.37 -25.27
N SER A 41 7.87 -11.52 -25.69
CA SER A 41 8.85 -10.41 -25.67
C SER A 41 8.47 -9.28 -26.64
N LEU A 42 7.73 -9.61 -27.69
CA LEU A 42 7.25 -8.67 -28.71
C LEU A 42 5.93 -7.98 -28.32
N LEU A 43 5.27 -8.37 -27.21
CA LEU A 43 3.98 -7.77 -26.79
C LEU A 43 4.12 -6.37 -26.19
N ASN A 44 5.27 -6.04 -25.58
CA ASN A 44 5.44 -4.79 -24.85
C ASN A 44 5.31 -3.56 -25.75
N LYS A 45 5.95 -3.59 -26.92
CA LYS A 45 5.97 -2.45 -27.84
C LYS A 45 4.58 -2.17 -28.46
N PRO A 46 3.86 -3.17 -29.03
CA PRO A 46 2.51 -2.96 -29.55
C PRO A 46 1.49 -2.56 -28.47
N LEU A 47 1.57 -3.11 -27.24
CA LEU A 47 0.68 -2.69 -26.15
C LEU A 47 0.90 -1.24 -25.72
N ILE A 48 2.16 -0.78 -25.70
CA ILE A 48 2.50 0.63 -25.40
C ILE A 48 2.07 1.54 -26.56
N GLU A 49 2.26 1.13 -27.80
CA GLU A 49 1.82 1.87 -28.99
C GLU A 49 0.29 2.00 -29.04
N ASP A 50 -0.44 0.92 -28.77
CA ASP A 50 -1.91 0.92 -28.66
C ASP A 50 -2.40 1.82 -27.53
N PHE A 51 -1.74 1.75 -26.36
CA PHE A 51 -2.06 2.63 -25.23
C PHE A 51 -1.81 4.09 -25.56
N ARG A 52 -0.62 4.40 -26.09
CA ARG A 52 -0.22 5.76 -26.48
C ARG A 52 -1.19 6.34 -27.49
N ALA A 53 -1.53 5.60 -28.55
CA ALA A 53 -2.50 6.04 -29.55
C ALA A 53 -3.87 6.37 -28.92
N SER A 54 -4.30 5.55 -27.95
CA SER A 54 -5.58 5.73 -27.26
C SER A 54 -5.60 6.99 -26.39
N ILE A 55 -4.50 7.27 -25.69
CA ILE A 55 -4.38 8.36 -24.72
C ILE A 55 -4.05 9.71 -25.39
N GLU A 56 -3.16 9.74 -26.38
CA GLU A 56 -2.75 10.98 -27.06
C GLU A 56 -3.88 11.63 -27.88
N SER A 57 -4.94 10.87 -28.17
CA SER A 57 -6.12 11.39 -28.87
C SER A 57 -7.09 12.16 -27.96
N ILE A 58 -6.89 12.13 -26.63
CA ILE A 58 -7.77 12.75 -25.64
C ILE A 58 -7.20 14.11 -25.23
N THR A 59 -7.97 15.17 -25.44
CA THR A 59 -7.58 16.54 -25.10
C THR A 59 -7.95 16.94 -23.66
N GLU A 60 -8.97 16.30 -23.08
CA GLU A 60 -9.44 16.58 -21.72
C GLU A 60 -8.66 15.77 -20.69
N HIS A 61 -8.11 16.44 -19.68
CA HIS A 61 -7.20 15.81 -18.71
C HIS A 61 -7.89 14.73 -17.86
N ASP A 62 -9.11 14.97 -17.39
CA ASP A 62 -9.82 14.04 -16.51
C ASP A 62 -10.24 12.76 -17.27
N ASP A 63 -10.72 12.91 -18.50
CA ASP A 63 -11.05 11.78 -19.38
C ASP A 63 -9.80 10.95 -19.72
N MET A 64 -8.67 11.62 -19.96
CA MET A 64 -7.38 10.98 -20.20
C MET A 64 -7.00 10.14 -18.96
N MET A 65 -7.04 10.73 -17.77
CA MET A 65 -6.73 10.05 -16.51
C MET A 65 -7.67 8.87 -16.26
N GLN A 66 -8.97 9.01 -16.52
CA GLN A 66 -9.93 7.92 -16.37
C GLN A 66 -9.61 6.75 -17.31
N LEU A 67 -9.28 7.03 -18.58
CA LEU A 67 -8.94 5.98 -19.54
C LEU A 67 -7.62 5.28 -19.17
N MET A 68 -6.63 6.03 -18.64
CA MET A 68 -5.40 5.44 -18.13
C MET A 68 -5.66 4.44 -16.99
N HIS A 69 -6.53 4.79 -16.03
CA HIS A 69 -6.95 3.89 -14.95
C HIS A 69 -7.65 2.64 -15.49
N GLN A 70 -8.57 2.80 -16.45
CA GLN A 70 -9.29 1.66 -17.05
C GLN A 70 -8.34 0.69 -17.76
N TYR A 71 -7.34 1.21 -18.49
CA TYR A 71 -6.36 0.39 -19.18
C TYR A 71 -5.47 -0.39 -18.20
N LEU A 72 -4.98 0.26 -17.14
CA LEU A 72 -4.20 -0.41 -16.08
C LEU A 72 -5.02 -1.48 -15.35
N GLU A 73 -6.29 -1.22 -15.09
CA GLU A 73 -7.19 -2.18 -14.46
C GLU A 73 -7.43 -3.41 -15.36
N ALA A 74 -7.51 -3.23 -16.68
CA ALA A 74 -7.60 -4.34 -17.62
C ALA A 74 -6.31 -5.17 -17.64
N ILE A 75 -5.14 -4.53 -17.68
CA ILE A 75 -3.84 -5.20 -17.56
C ILE A 75 -3.75 -6.00 -16.26
N ARG A 76 -4.20 -5.41 -15.15
CA ARG A 76 -4.24 -6.06 -13.84
C ARG A 76 -5.08 -7.32 -13.85
N LYS A 77 -6.31 -7.26 -14.37
CA LYS A 77 -7.20 -8.44 -14.47
C LYS A 77 -6.56 -9.57 -15.26
N ILE A 78 -5.97 -9.28 -16.42
CA ILE A 78 -5.27 -10.27 -17.24
C ILE A 78 -4.11 -10.90 -16.46
N SER A 79 -3.30 -10.07 -15.81
CA SER A 79 -2.20 -10.50 -14.97
C SER A 79 -2.64 -11.41 -13.81
N ASP A 80 -3.75 -11.08 -13.16
CA ASP A 80 -4.28 -11.82 -12.01
C ASP A 80 -4.85 -13.18 -12.43
N ASP A 81 -5.52 -13.23 -13.58
CA ASP A 81 -6.02 -14.48 -14.16
C ASP A 81 -4.87 -15.41 -14.57
N LEU A 82 -3.82 -14.85 -15.19
CA LEU A 82 -2.59 -15.57 -15.49
C LEU A 82 -1.92 -16.11 -14.22
N TYR A 83 -1.83 -15.31 -13.16
CA TYR A 83 -1.24 -15.74 -11.89
C TYR A 83 -2.03 -16.89 -11.24
N LYS A 84 -3.36 -16.78 -11.19
CA LYS A 84 -4.24 -17.85 -10.69
C LYS A 84 -4.05 -19.13 -11.49
N TYR A 85 -4.04 -19.05 -12.82
CA TYR A 85 -3.83 -20.19 -13.69
C TYR A 85 -2.43 -20.82 -13.51
N LYS A 86 -1.38 -20.00 -13.42
CA LYS A 86 -0.01 -20.46 -13.12
C LYS A 86 0.03 -21.31 -11.85
N LYS A 87 -0.64 -20.87 -10.77
CA LYS A 87 -0.69 -21.60 -9.49
C LYS A 87 -1.30 -22.99 -9.63
N LEU A 88 -2.31 -23.15 -10.48
CA LEU A 88 -2.97 -24.42 -10.75
C LEU A 88 -2.06 -25.39 -11.54
N ILE A 89 -1.32 -24.87 -12.53
CA ILE A 89 -0.58 -25.73 -13.47
C ILE A 89 0.89 -25.97 -13.09
N GLN A 90 1.51 -25.12 -12.27
CA GLN A 90 2.97 -25.09 -12.04
C GLN A 90 3.58 -26.41 -11.57
N ARG A 91 2.81 -27.26 -10.87
CA ARG A 91 3.28 -28.57 -10.40
C ARG A 91 3.38 -29.59 -11.54
N LYS A 92 2.45 -29.55 -12.50
CA LYS A 92 2.33 -30.51 -13.60
C LYS A 92 3.01 -30.02 -14.89
N PHE A 93 3.02 -28.71 -15.12
CA PHE A 93 3.46 -28.11 -16.39
C PHE A 93 4.45 -26.95 -16.15
N LYS A 94 5.68 -27.27 -15.71
CA LYS A 94 6.71 -26.28 -15.36
C LYS A 94 7.04 -25.30 -16.50
N GLY A 95 7.16 -25.80 -17.73
CA GLY A 95 7.45 -24.97 -18.90
C GLY A 95 6.37 -23.91 -19.15
N LYS A 96 5.09 -24.29 -19.09
CA LYS A 96 3.96 -23.33 -19.21
C LYS A 96 3.98 -22.30 -18.09
N ALA A 97 4.27 -22.73 -16.86
CA ALA A 97 4.33 -21.82 -15.72
C ALA A 97 5.46 -20.78 -15.84
N ALA A 98 6.60 -21.15 -16.44
CA ALA A 98 7.69 -20.22 -16.75
C ALA A 98 7.29 -19.21 -17.84
N VAL A 99 6.56 -19.66 -18.86
CA VAL A 99 6.02 -18.78 -19.90
C VAL A 99 5.02 -17.77 -19.33
N ILE A 100 4.08 -18.22 -18.50
CA ILE A 100 3.11 -17.32 -17.85
C ILE A 100 3.82 -16.31 -16.95
N GLU A 101 4.86 -16.73 -16.23
CA GLU A 101 5.69 -15.81 -15.45
C GLU A 101 6.33 -14.72 -16.32
N ALA A 102 6.87 -15.09 -17.49
CA ALA A 102 7.44 -14.11 -18.41
C ALA A 102 6.38 -13.11 -18.93
N ILE A 103 5.16 -13.58 -19.23
CA ILE A 103 4.04 -12.68 -19.59
C ILE A 103 3.75 -11.73 -18.43
N HIS A 104 3.65 -12.24 -17.22
CA HIS A 104 3.38 -11.43 -16.03
C HIS A 104 4.44 -10.35 -15.82
N GLN A 105 5.73 -10.70 -15.91
CA GLN A 105 6.85 -9.75 -15.78
C GLN A 105 6.78 -8.65 -16.85
N ASN A 106 6.45 -9.01 -18.09
CA ASN A 106 6.27 -8.06 -19.18
C ASN A 106 5.12 -7.07 -18.93
N LEU A 107 3.99 -7.56 -18.39
CA LEU A 107 2.88 -6.68 -18.00
C LEU A 107 3.29 -5.70 -16.90
N MET A 108 4.13 -6.13 -15.94
CA MET A 108 4.64 -5.22 -14.89
C MET A 108 5.54 -4.14 -15.46
N VAL A 109 6.47 -4.53 -16.34
CA VAL A 109 7.38 -3.59 -17.01
C VAL A 109 6.60 -2.55 -17.83
N MET A 110 5.52 -2.94 -18.48
CA MET A 110 4.65 -2.01 -19.20
C MET A 110 4.02 -0.96 -18.27
N ILE A 111 3.51 -1.36 -17.10
CA ILE A 111 2.93 -0.42 -16.12
C ILE A 111 3.97 0.61 -15.68
N MET A 112 5.20 0.16 -15.43
CA MET A 112 6.31 1.05 -15.09
C MET A 112 6.64 2.01 -16.25
N MET A 113 6.62 1.54 -17.50
CA MET A 113 6.83 2.39 -18.67
C MET A 113 5.70 3.42 -18.86
N MET A 114 4.46 3.07 -18.54
CA MET A 114 3.33 4.01 -18.57
C MET A 114 3.52 5.10 -17.51
N ALA A 115 3.86 4.73 -16.27
CA ALA A 115 4.18 5.71 -15.22
C ALA A 115 5.29 6.68 -15.64
N TYR A 116 6.32 6.17 -16.31
CA TYR A 116 7.44 6.98 -16.81
C TYR A 116 7.02 7.98 -17.90
N HIS A 117 6.19 7.56 -18.85
CA HIS A 117 5.75 8.41 -19.96
C HIS A 117 4.71 9.46 -19.55
N TRP A 118 3.95 9.22 -18.48
CA TRP A 118 2.91 10.12 -17.98
C TRP A 118 3.11 10.40 -16.48
N PRO A 119 4.12 11.19 -16.08
CA PRO A 119 4.47 11.39 -14.67
C PRO A 119 3.42 12.16 -13.85
N ARG A 120 2.43 12.80 -14.52
CA ARG A 120 1.29 13.44 -13.86
C ARG A 120 0.17 12.46 -13.52
N PHE A 121 0.20 11.27 -14.10
CA PHE A 121 -0.64 10.17 -13.69
C PHE A 121 -0.03 9.58 -12.41
N ASP A 122 -0.84 9.38 -11.37
CA ASP A 122 -0.37 8.70 -10.16
C ASP A 122 -0.59 7.19 -10.29
N PRO A 123 0.41 6.41 -10.74
CA PRO A 123 0.30 4.96 -10.83
C PRO A 123 0.17 4.31 -9.45
N LEU A 124 0.52 5.03 -8.38
CA LEU A 124 0.50 4.48 -7.02
C LEU A 124 -0.93 4.36 -6.47
N ALA A 125 -1.88 5.12 -7.01
CA ALA A 125 -3.31 4.98 -6.73
C ALA A 125 -3.93 3.71 -7.34
N GLY A 126 -3.24 3.08 -8.30
CA GLY A 126 -3.70 1.84 -8.91
C GLY A 126 -3.60 0.64 -7.98
N ARG A 127 -4.47 -0.36 -8.19
CA ARG A 127 -4.44 -1.64 -7.48
C ARG A 127 -3.19 -2.46 -7.84
N VAL A 128 -2.62 -3.13 -6.85
CA VAL A 128 -1.49 -4.05 -7.02
C VAL A 128 -1.97 -5.37 -7.60
N HIS A 129 -1.10 -6.00 -8.37
CA HIS A 129 -1.32 -7.32 -8.96
C HIS A 129 -1.13 -8.43 -7.92
N LEU A 130 -1.95 -9.48 -7.99
CA LEU A 130 -1.92 -10.59 -7.03
C LEU A 130 -0.55 -11.29 -6.95
N ALA A 131 0.16 -11.40 -8.07
CA ALA A 131 1.48 -12.04 -8.06
C ALA A 131 2.53 -11.21 -7.32
N VAL A 132 2.41 -9.87 -7.39
CA VAL A 132 3.29 -8.94 -6.67
C VAL A 132 3.01 -9.04 -5.17
N ILE A 133 1.74 -9.01 -4.75
CA ILE A 133 1.33 -9.25 -3.36
C ILE A 133 1.88 -10.58 -2.87
N ALA A 134 1.72 -11.66 -3.65
CA ALA A 134 2.23 -12.98 -3.28
C ALA A 134 3.76 -13.05 -3.17
N SER A 135 4.47 -12.33 -4.05
CA SER A 135 5.93 -12.23 -4.02
C SER A 135 6.38 -11.50 -2.75
N ASP A 136 5.75 -10.36 -2.45
CA ASP A 136 6.02 -9.57 -1.26
C ASP A 136 5.77 -10.38 0.02
N MET A 137 4.60 -11.03 0.12
CA MET A 137 4.28 -11.94 1.22
C MET A 137 5.38 -12.98 1.41
N LYS A 138 5.87 -13.59 0.34
CA LYS A 138 6.92 -14.61 0.41
C LYS A 138 8.25 -14.02 0.91
N ALA A 139 8.62 -12.84 0.42
CA ALA A 139 9.86 -12.17 0.80
C ALA A 139 9.85 -11.70 2.26
N ASN A 140 8.72 -11.17 2.72
CA ASN A 140 8.61 -10.45 3.98
C ASN A 140 7.96 -11.23 5.12
N ARG A 141 7.40 -12.43 4.87
CA ARG A 141 6.71 -13.25 5.90
C ARG A 141 7.54 -13.46 7.17
N HIS A 142 8.82 -13.82 7.02
CA HIS A 142 9.69 -14.08 8.17
C HIS A 142 10.00 -12.80 8.95
N LYS A 143 10.14 -11.66 8.26
CA LYS A 143 10.37 -10.35 8.87
C LYS A 143 9.16 -9.94 9.72
N TRP A 144 7.96 -9.96 9.13
CA TRP A 144 6.71 -9.66 9.83
C TRP A 144 6.50 -10.56 11.05
N HIS A 145 6.77 -11.86 10.91
CA HIS A 145 6.67 -12.79 12.03
C HIS A 145 7.65 -12.46 13.16
N SER A 146 8.90 -12.13 12.82
CA SER A 146 9.92 -11.75 13.80
C SER A 146 9.57 -10.45 14.52
N ILE A 147 9.08 -9.45 13.80
CA ILE A 147 8.63 -8.17 14.39
C ILE A 147 7.47 -8.41 15.34
N HIS A 148 6.46 -9.16 14.91
CA HIS A 148 5.32 -9.51 15.76
C HIS A 148 5.76 -10.14 17.08
N GLN A 149 6.64 -11.16 17.01
CA GLN A 149 7.15 -11.83 18.21
C GLN A 149 7.92 -10.87 19.14
N GLN A 150 8.75 -10.01 18.57
CA GLN A 150 9.54 -9.05 19.35
C GLN A 150 8.66 -8.00 20.02
N LEU A 151 7.67 -7.44 19.32
CA LEU A 151 6.74 -6.47 19.89
C LEU A 151 5.92 -7.10 21.02
N VAL A 152 5.35 -8.28 20.81
CA VAL A 152 4.57 -9.00 21.84
C VAL A 152 5.39 -9.31 23.09
N ALA A 153 6.68 -9.65 22.91
CA ALA A 153 7.57 -10.00 24.02
C ALA A 153 8.12 -8.78 24.79
N ARG A 154 8.26 -7.63 24.12
CA ARG A 154 8.96 -6.46 24.67
C ARG A 154 8.04 -5.31 25.07
N ILE A 155 6.80 -5.27 24.57
CA ILE A 155 5.78 -4.31 25.02
C ILE A 155 5.12 -4.88 26.27
N ILE A 156 5.10 -4.09 27.35
CA ILE A 156 4.52 -4.48 28.63
C ILE A 156 3.04 -4.08 28.67
N ASP A 157 2.75 -2.86 28.24
CA ASP A 157 1.41 -2.28 28.26
C ASP A 157 0.45 -3.08 27.35
N PRO A 158 -0.69 -3.58 27.88
CA PRO A 158 -1.66 -4.35 27.10
C PRO A 158 -2.30 -3.58 25.95
N GLU A 159 -2.53 -2.27 26.10
CA GLU A 159 -3.17 -1.43 25.08
C GLU A 159 -2.18 -1.15 23.95
N ILE A 160 -0.94 -0.78 24.26
CA ILE A 160 0.13 -0.63 23.26
C ILE A 160 0.38 -1.95 22.53
N LYS A 161 0.28 -3.07 23.24
CA LYS A 161 0.42 -4.40 22.63
C LYS A 161 -0.69 -4.70 21.64
N LEU A 162 -1.93 -4.30 21.93
CA LEU A 162 -3.05 -4.43 21.01
C LEU A 162 -2.81 -3.60 19.74
N VAL A 163 -2.43 -2.32 19.90
CA VAL A 163 -2.05 -1.43 18.79
C VAL A 163 -0.96 -2.07 17.94
N ALA A 164 0.10 -2.59 18.56
CA ALA A 164 1.20 -3.23 17.85
C ALA A 164 0.76 -4.48 17.07
N MET A 165 -0.13 -5.30 17.64
CA MET A 165 -0.66 -6.48 16.98
C MET A 165 -1.56 -6.12 15.78
N ASN A 166 -2.41 -5.11 15.93
CA ASN A 166 -3.30 -4.65 14.87
C ASN A 166 -2.51 -3.97 13.74
N MET A 167 -1.54 -3.12 14.06
CA MET A 167 -0.61 -2.57 13.06
C MET A 167 0.05 -3.68 12.22
N VAL A 168 0.62 -4.70 12.86
CA VAL A 168 1.25 -5.81 12.12
C VAL A 168 0.21 -6.55 11.26
N ARG A 169 -1.01 -6.75 11.76
CA ARG A 169 -2.09 -7.42 11.02
C ARG A 169 -2.48 -6.64 9.77
N GLU A 170 -2.69 -5.33 9.89
CA GLU A 170 -3.15 -4.45 8.80
C GLU A 170 -2.06 -4.14 7.76
N CYS A 171 -0.79 -4.08 8.21
CA CYS A 171 0.34 -3.82 7.32
C CYS A 171 0.81 -5.08 6.57
N ARG A 172 0.59 -6.27 7.14
CA ARG A 172 1.02 -7.51 6.53
C ARG A 172 0.16 -7.79 5.28
N PRO A 173 0.77 -7.92 4.09
CA PRO A 173 0.01 -8.16 2.87
C PRO A 173 -0.77 -9.49 2.94
N SER A 174 -1.98 -9.48 2.41
CA SER A 174 -2.86 -10.65 2.26
C SER A 174 -3.33 -10.75 0.81
N LEU A 175 -3.55 -11.98 0.32
CA LEU A 175 -4.15 -12.21 -1.00
C LEU A 175 -5.66 -11.95 -1.01
N ASP A 176 -6.28 -11.91 0.16
CA ASP A 176 -7.72 -11.73 0.31
C ASP A 176 -8.12 -10.25 0.36
N ASN A 177 -7.13 -9.35 0.49
CA ASN A 177 -7.33 -7.90 0.55
C ASN A 177 -6.81 -7.25 -0.73
N GLU A 178 -7.65 -6.41 -1.34
CA GLU A 178 -7.20 -5.53 -2.42
C GLU A 178 -6.32 -4.42 -1.82
N LEU A 179 -5.17 -4.15 -2.44
CA LEU A 179 -4.23 -3.12 -1.99
C LEU A 179 -3.84 -2.26 -3.19
N CYS A 180 -3.73 -0.93 -3.01
CA CYS A 180 -3.06 -0.06 -3.97
C CYS A 180 -1.53 -0.10 -3.83
N TRP A 181 -0.82 0.34 -4.87
CA TRP A 181 0.65 0.36 -4.89
C TRP A 181 1.22 1.26 -3.80
N ARG A 182 0.58 2.41 -3.54
CA ARG A 182 0.95 3.32 -2.47
C ARG A 182 0.92 2.62 -1.11
N ARG A 183 -0.16 1.89 -0.83
CA ARG A 183 -0.31 1.09 0.38
C ARG A 183 0.78 0.04 0.52
N LEU A 184 1.07 -0.71 -0.54
CA LEU A 184 2.12 -1.73 -0.48
C LEU A 184 3.50 -1.11 -0.21
N MET A 185 3.83 0.02 -0.85
CA MET A 185 5.08 0.74 -0.62
C MET A 185 5.16 1.29 0.80
N TYR A 186 4.06 1.88 1.30
CA TYR A 186 3.95 2.33 2.69
C TYR A 186 4.22 1.18 3.68
N ASN A 187 3.54 0.04 3.50
CA ASN A 187 3.68 -1.11 4.39
C ASN A 187 5.12 -1.64 4.41
N ASN A 188 5.80 -1.64 3.26
CA ASN A 188 7.19 -2.05 3.15
C ASN A 188 8.15 -1.05 3.81
N HIS A 189 7.88 0.25 3.69
CA HIS A 189 8.68 1.26 4.38
C HIS A 189 8.50 1.18 5.90
N LEU A 190 7.26 1.00 6.37
CA LEU A 190 6.96 0.80 7.79
C LEU A 190 7.62 -0.48 8.33
N LEU A 191 7.63 -1.57 7.54
CA LEU A 191 8.35 -2.79 7.86
C LEU A 191 9.84 -2.50 8.14
N ASP A 192 10.52 -1.80 7.22
CA ASP A 192 11.95 -1.50 7.36
C ASP A 192 12.23 -0.57 8.55
N LYS A 193 11.36 0.41 8.81
CA LYS A 193 11.41 1.29 10.00
C LYS A 193 11.28 0.50 11.30
N LEU A 194 10.30 -0.41 11.39
CA LEU A 194 10.11 -1.30 12.55
C LEU A 194 11.28 -2.26 12.75
N GLN A 195 11.83 -2.82 11.67
CA GLN A 195 13.02 -3.67 11.76
C GLN A 195 14.21 -2.89 12.31
N THR A 196 14.40 -1.65 11.86
CA THR A 196 15.46 -0.76 12.33
C THR A 196 15.26 -0.45 13.82
N LEU A 197 14.07 -0.01 14.21
CA LEU A 197 13.72 0.30 15.60
C LEU A 197 14.04 -0.87 16.55
N LEU A 198 13.57 -2.06 16.22
CA LEU A 198 13.74 -3.25 17.06
C LEU A 198 15.19 -3.74 17.10
N ALA A 199 15.98 -3.45 16.06
CA ALA A 199 17.40 -3.76 16.02
C ALA A 199 18.25 -2.76 16.83
N THR A 200 17.85 -1.49 16.91
CA THR A 200 18.59 -0.45 17.62
C THR A 200 18.33 -0.41 19.12
N VAL A 201 17.11 -0.75 19.55
CA VAL A 201 16.77 -0.75 20.98
C VAL A 201 17.26 -2.05 21.62
N ASP A 202 17.95 -1.96 22.77
CA ASP A 202 18.41 -3.12 23.53
C ASP A 202 17.25 -4.09 23.80
N ARG A 203 17.49 -5.37 23.52
CA ARG A 203 16.49 -6.44 23.60
C ARG A 203 15.89 -6.64 24.99
N ASN A 204 16.59 -6.22 26.04
CA ASN A 204 16.16 -6.36 27.42
C ASN A 204 15.35 -5.17 27.94
N ILE A 205 15.20 -4.12 27.13
CA ILE A 205 14.48 -2.91 27.51
C ILE A 205 13.07 -2.95 26.93
N PRO A 206 12.03 -2.62 27.74
CA PRO A 206 10.68 -2.41 27.25
C PRO A 206 10.65 -1.36 26.13
N VAL A 207 9.83 -1.59 25.12
CA VAL A 207 9.82 -0.72 23.91
C VAL A 207 8.59 0.15 23.81
N ASP A 208 7.74 0.16 24.83
CA ASP A 208 6.43 0.83 24.89
C ASP A 208 6.50 2.29 24.40
N GLU A 209 7.24 3.15 25.11
CA GLU A 209 7.35 4.58 24.76
C GLU A 209 8.04 4.79 23.41
N VAL A 210 9.14 4.08 23.16
CA VAL A 210 9.91 4.20 21.92
C VAL A 210 9.10 3.77 20.70
N PHE A 211 8.23 2.76 20.84
CA PHE A 211 7.32 2.30 19.82
C PHE A 211 6.23 3.34 19.54
N THR A 212 5.53 3.82 20.58
CA THR A 212 4.50 4.86 20.47
C THR A 212 5.05 6.14 19.84
N ASP A 213 6.21 6.61 20.31
CA ASP A 213 6.87 7.80 19.77
C ASP A 213 7.29 7.61 18.32
N SER A 214 7.71 6.39 17.95
CA SER A 214 8.05 6.07 16.56
C SER A 214 6.82 6.09 15.66
N LEU A 215 5.69 5.52 16.11
CA LEU A 215 4.44 5.55 15.35
C LEU A 215 3.95 6.99 15.12
N LEU A 216 4.01 7.83 16.16
CA LEU A 216 3.69 9.25 16.03
C LEU A 216 4.67 9.94 15.06
N TYR A 217 5.98 9.73 15.26
CA TYR A 217 7.02 10.33 14.42
C TYR A 217 6.85 9.94 12.95
N TRP A 218 6.37 8.74 12.63
CA TRP A 218 6.15 8.27 11.26
C TRP A 218 4.80 8.68 10.66
N GLU A 219 3.99 9.43 11.42
CA GLU A 219 2.58 9.70 11.13
C GLU A 219 1.80 8.42 10.79
N TYR A 220 1.97 7.38 11.60
CA TYR A 220 1.21 6.15 11.47
C TYR A 220 -0.27 6.43 11.74
N TYR A 221 -1.09 6.43 10.69
CA TYR A 221 -2.52 6.71 10.80
C TYR A 221 -3.28 5.39 10.91
N ASP A 222 -3.76 5.07 12.10
CA ASP A 222 -4.71 3.98 12.36
C ASP A 222 -5.66 4.44 13.47
N GLU A 223 -6.95 4.18 13.31
CA GLU A 223 -7.99 4.66 14.23
C GLU A 223 -7.71 4.23 15.67
N GLU A 224 -7.30 2.98 15.89
CA GLU A 224 -7.04 2.47 17.24
C GLU A 224 -5.80 3.13 17.86
N PHE A 225 -4.75 3.36 17.06
CA PHE A 225 -3.56 4.08 17.55
C PHE A 225 -3.86 5.53 17.88
N ILE A 226 -4.62 6.22 17.03
CA ILE A 226 -4.97 7.63 17.24
C ILE A 226 -5.84 7.77 18.50
N CYS A 227 -6.86 6.93 18.66
CA CYS A 227 -7.69 6.90 19.86
C CYS A 227 -6.86 6.65 21.12
N TYR A 228 -5.99 5.62 21.09
CA TYR A 228 -5.06 5.34 22.19
C TYR A 228 -4.19 6.56 22.53
N TYR A 229 -3.64 7.24 21.51
CA TYR A 229 -2.73 8.36 21.75
C TYR A 229 -3.44 9.59 22.31
N ILE A 230 -4.68 9.86 21.89
CA ILE A 230 -5.51 10.92 22.50
C ILE A 230 -5.80 10.59 23.95
N GLU A 231 -6.29 9.38 24.23
CA GLU A 231 -6.57 8.94 25.60
C GLU A 231 -5.32 9.02 26.48
N HIS A 232 -4.13 8.72 25.92
CA HIS A 232 -2.87 8.89 26.61
C HIS A 232 -2.57 10.35 26.97
N ILE A 233 -2.79 11.31 26.06
CA ILE A 233 -2.65 12.75 26.33
C ILE A 233 -3.63 13.18 27.43
N GLU A 234 -4.91 12.85 27.27
CA GLU A 234 -5.98 13.21 28.20
C GLU A 234 -5.72 12.68 29.60
N ASN A 235 -5.37 11.39 29.72
CA ASN A 235 -5.06 10.77 31.00
C ASN A 235 -3.80 11.36 31.63
N SER A 236 -2.76 11.67 30.84
CA SER A 236 -1.54 12.29 31.37
C SER A 236 -1.83 13.66 31.97
N ILE A 237 -2.62 14.49 31.28
CA ILE A 237 -3.02 15.82 31.75
C ILE A 237 -3.96 15.73 32.96
N ALA A 238 -4.92 14.80 32.95
CA ALA A 238 -5.87 14.62 34.04
C ALA A 238 -5.20 14.16 35.34
N ASN A 239 -4.17 13.31 35.24
CA ASN A 239 -3.43 12.77 36.38
C ASN A 239 -2.34 13.72 36.92
N ALA A 240 -2.09 14.85 36.26
CA ALA A 240 -1.13 15.83 36.73
C ALA A 240 -1.72 16.71 37.84
N ASP A 241 -1.03 16.77 38.98
CA ASP A 241 -1.52 17.38 40.22
C ASP A 241 -1.50 18.91 40.21
N SER A 242 -0.63 19.53 39.42
CA SER A 242 -0.46 20.99 39.40
C SER A 242 -0.60 21.60 38.01
N TYR A 243 -0.92 22.90 37.98
CA TYR A 243 -0.93 23.69 36.74
C TYR A 243 0.42 23.63 36.01
N GLN A 244 1.53 23.66 36.77
CA GLN A 244 2.88 23.63 36.20
C GLN A 244 3.17 22.28 35.53
N ASP A 245 2.80 21.16 36.18
CA ASP A 245 3.00 19.82 35.62
C ASP A 245 2.18 19.63 34.33
N LYS A 246 0.94 20.12 34.31
CA LYS A 246 0.08 20.10 33.11
C LYS A 246 0.70 20.88 31.95
N LYS A 247 1.28 22.05 32.23
CA LYS A 247 1.94 22.88 31.21
C LYS A 247 3.21 22.21 30.67
N GLU A 248 3.97 21.55 31.53
CA GLU A 248 5.15 20.78 31.13
C GLU A 248 4.79 19.58 30.26
N LEU A 249 3.72 18.85 30.61
CA LEU A 249 3.18 17.76 29.78
C LEU A 249 2.68 18.24 28.42
N LEU A 250 1.92 19.34 28.36
CA LEU A 250 1.51 19.94 27.09
C LEU A 250 2.71 20.32 26.23
N THR A 251 3.71 20.97 26.83
CA THR A 251 4.95 21.34 26.12
C THR A 251 5.67 20.11 25.58
N HIS A 252 5.73 19.03 26.36
CA HIS A 252 6.29 17.74 25.94
C HIS A 252 5.55 17.17 24.73
N PHE A 253 4.22 17.16 24.74
CA PHE A 253 3.43 16.67 23.60
C PHE A 253 3.57 17.55 22.36
N TYR A 254 3.54 18.88 22.49
CA TYR A 254 3.80 19.79 21.37
C TYR A 254 5.18 19.52 20.73
N ASN A 255 6.21 19.36 21.56
CA ASN A 255 7.55 19.04 21.07
C ASN A 255 7.60 17.72 20.30
N LYS A 256 6.86 16.69 20.76
CA LYS A 256 6.74 15.41 20.03
C LYS A 256 6.03 15.60 18.69
N THR A 257 4.95 16.37 18.65
CA THR A 257 4.20 16.68 17.42
C THR A 257 5.02 17.48 16.41
N ASP A 258 5.91 18.36 16.86
CA ASP A 258 6.81 19.12 15.99
C ASP A 258 7.84 18.25 15.28
N LEU A 259 8.24 17.14 15.91
CA LEU A 259 9.21 16.21 15.35
C LEU A 259 8.60 15.28 14.30
N MET A 260 7.26 15.20 14.15
CA MET A 260 6.60 14.29 13.22
C MET A 260 7.09 14.47 11.77
N GLN A 261 7.40 13.34 11.13
CA GLN A 261 7.83 13.24 9.73
C GLN A 261 7.09 12.09 9.04
N PRO A 262 6.16 12.39 8.12
CA PRO A 262 5.34 11.36 7.50
C PRO A 262 6.20 10.33 6.78
N THR A 263 5.77 9.07 6.88
CA THR A 263 6.31 7.99 6.07
C THR A 263 6.07 8.26 4.60
N GLU A 264 7.06 7.99 3.74
CA GLU A 264 6.94 8.17 2.30
C GLU A 264 6.78 6.82 1.57
N PRO A 265 5.79 6.65 0.68
CA PRO A 265 4.70 7.60 0.41
C PRO A 265 3.71 7.66 1.58
N ALA A 266 3.14 8.82 1.88
CA ALA A 266 2.14 8.95 2.93
C ALA A 266 0.89 8.13 2.60
N PHE A 267 0.34 7.43 3.58
CA PHE A 267 -0.86 6.62 3.42
C PHE A 267 -1.68 6.57 4.71
N CYS A 268 -3.00 6.68 4.60
CA CYS A 268 -3.92 6.60 5.73
C CYS A 268 -4.63 5.25 5.77
N PHE A 269 -4.66 4.59 6.94
CA PHE A 269 -5.42 3.36 7.12
C PHE A 269 -6.84 3.78 7.47
N HIS A 270 -7.78 3.63 6.55
CA HIS A 270 -9.17 3.61 6.94
C HIS A 270 -9.88 2.50 6.21
N ILE A 271 -10.54 1.64 6.99
CA ILE A 271 -11.43 0.60 6.47
C ILE A 271 -12.72 1.22 5.87
N ALA A 272 -12.95 2.53 6.05
CA ALA A 272 -14.21 3.20 5.73
C ALA A 272 -14.11 4.52 4.96
N THR A 273 -12.92 5.07 4.69
CA THR A 273 -12.74 6.14 3.70
C THR A 273 -12.21 5.53 2.42
N ASP A 274 -12.80 5.89 1.28
CA ASP A 274 -12.27 5.50 -0.03
C ASP A 274 -10.80 5.92 -0.10
N GLU A 275 -9.92 5.08 -0.69
CA GLU A 275 -8.47 5.31 -0.83
C GLU A 275 -8.11 6.66 -1.51
N ASN A 276 -9.11 7.40 -1.99
CA ASN A 276 -9.02 8.71 -2.65
C ASN A 276 -9.17 9.91 -1.71
N ASP A 277 -9.67 9.74 -0.48
CA ASP A 277 -9.84 10.84 0.46
C ASP A 277 -8.57 10.99 1.30
N SER A 278 -7.78 12.03 0.99
CA SER A 278 -6.67 12.45 1.84
C SER A 278 -7.26 12.97 3.15
N LEU A 279 -7.15 12.17 4.21
CA LEU A 279 -7.46 12.63 5.56
C LEU A 279 -6.48 13.75 5.97
N PRO A 280 -6.89 14.66 6.88
CA PRO A 280 -5.98 15.66 7.41
C PRO A 280 -4.74 14.97 8.01
N PRO A 281 -3.55 15.58 7.89
CA PRO A 281 -2.34 15.07 8.54
C PRO A 281 -2.62 14.82 10.02
N ILE A 282 -2.17 13.68 10.58
CA ILE A 282 -2.34 13.35 12.01
C ILE A 282 -1.86 14.51 12.87
N LYS A 283 -0.78 15.15 12.43
CA LYS A 283 -0.20 16.32 13.08
C LYS A 283 -1.25 17.39 13.37
N ASP A 284 -2.04 17.78 12.38
CA ASP A 284 -3.04 18.85 12.52
C ASP A 284 -4.17 18.45 13.48
N PHE A 285 -4.52 17.17 13.51
CA PHE A 285 -5.54 16.65 14.42
C PHE A 285 -5.04 16.60 15.87
N ILE A 286 -3.81 16.12 16.10
CA ILE A 286 -3.19 16.11 17.44
C ILE A 286 -2.98 17.55 17.93
N LEU A 287 -2.60 18.49 17.07
CA LEU A 287 -2.49 19.91 17.44
C LEU A 287 -3.83 20.46 17.94
N GLN A 288 -4.95 20.15 17.29
CA GLN A 288 -6.28 20.58 17.75
C GLN A 288 -6.63 20.03 19.15
N VAL A 289 -6.27 18.77 19.43
CA VAL A 289 -6.44 18.17 20.76
C VAL A 289 -5.61 18.90 21.81
N LEU A 290 -4.34 19.18 21.49
CA LEU A 290 -3.44 19.90 22.40
C LEU A 290 -3.88 21.35 22.64
N ASP A 291 -4.34 22.05 21.59
CA ASP A 291 -4.85 23.41 21.67
C ASP A 291 -6.09 23.46 22.58
N PHE A 292 -7.02 22.51 22.42
CA PHE A 292 -8.20 22.37 23.27
C PHE A 292 -7.83 22.22 24.75
N HIS A 293 -6.86 21.36 25.07
CA HIS A 293 -6.43 21.19 26.46
C HIS A 293 -5.66 22.40 27.00
N SER A 294 -4.87 23.09 26.15
CA SER A 294 -4.18 24.32 26.52
C SER A 294 -5.17 25.42 26.91
N GLU A 295 -6.19 25.65 26.07
CA GLU A 295 -7.26 26.61 26.36
C GLU A 295 -8.04 26.23 27.63
N ALA A 296 -8.35 24.95 27.82
CA ALA A 296 -9.04 24.49 29.02
C ALA A 296 -8.24 24.80 30.28
N ILE A 297 -6.93 24.53 30.29
CA ILE A 297 -6.05 24.79 31.44
C ILE A 297 -5.87 26.28 31.72
N GLU A 298 -5.79 27.12 30.70
CA GLU A 298 -5.65 28.58 30.86
C GLU A 298 -6.92 29.26 31.42
N ASN A 299 -8.08 28.63 31.27
CA ASN A 299 -9.36 29.13 31.74
C ASN A 299 -9.73 28.71 33.18
N PHE A 300 -8.87 27.96 33.88
CA PHE A 300 -9.03 27.54 35.29
C PHE A 300 -7.99 28.20 36.21
#